data_AF-A0A7C7H2V4-F1
#
_entry.id   AF-A0A7C7H2V4-F1
#
_cell.length_a   1.000
_cell.length_b   1.000
_cell.length_c   1.000
_cell.angle_alpha   90.00
_cell.angle_beta   90.00
_cell.angle_gamma   90.00
#
_symmetry.space_group_name_H-M   'P 1'
#
loop_
_entity.id
_entity.type
_entity.pdbx_description
1 polymer ?
#
loop_
_entity_poly.entity_id
_entity_poly.type
_entity_poly.pdbx_seq_one_letter_code
_entity_poly.pdbx_strand_id
1 'polypeptide(L)' 'MGKKITITKKTDTELEDLGVRNWPTWSCEASDFPWEYSDQETCFLLDGDFVVFPKGLKCRWKVMKPVRKHYNFG' A
#
# COMPACT_ATOMS: atom_id res chain seq x y z
N MET A 1 1.63 -21.45 6.65
CA MET A 1 1.52 -20.46 5.55
C MET A 1 2.03 -19.11 6.01
N GLY A 2 3.07 -18.57 5.39
CA GLY A 2 3.57 -17.21 5.70
C GLY A 2 2.69 -16.14 5.08
N LYS A 3 2.43 -15.05 5.81
CA LYS A 3 1.80 -13.83 5.27
C LYS A 3 2.78 -13.19 4.29
N LYS A 4 2.40 -13.07 3.00
CA LYS A 4 3.27 -12.56 1.93
C LYS A 4 2.74 -11.23 1.41
N ILE A 5 3.63 -10.24 1.30
CA ILE A 5 3.35 -8.98 0.61
C ILE A 5 3.48 -9.24 -0.89
N THR A 6 2.51 -8.77 -1.68
CA THR A 6 2.56 -8.85 -3.14
C THR A 6 2.79 -7.46 -3.69
N ILE A 7 3.80 -7.31 -4.56
CA ILE A 7 4.10 -6.08 -5.29
C ILE A 7 3.92 -6.39 -6.77
N THR A 8 3.20 -5.53 -7.48
CA THR A 8 2.91 -5.70 -8.91
C THR A 8 2.93 -4.35 -9.60
N LYS A 9 3.42 -4.30 -10.84
CA LYS A 9 3.27 -3.15 -11.72
C LYS A 9 1.97 -3.32 -12.51
N LYS A 10 1.05 -2.36 -12.35
CA LYS A 10 -0.23 -2.30 -13.04
C LYS A 10 -0.14 -1.32 -14.20
N THR A 11 -0.85 -1.61 -15.27
CA THR A 11 -1.01 -0.67 -16.39
C THR A 11 -1.95 0.49 -16.00
N ASP A 12 -1.87 1.62 -16.69
CA ASP A 12 -2.73 2.78 -16.41
C ASP A 12 -4.22 2.43 -16.57
N THR A 13 -4.57 1.62 -17.58
CA THR A 13 -5.93 1.10 -17.78
C THR A 13 -6.42 0.30 -16.58
N GLU A 14 -5.61 -0.64 -16.07
CA GLU A 14 -6.00 -1.41 -14.88
C GLU A 14 -6.16 -0.54 -13.63
N LEU A 15 -5.35 0.53 -13.50
CA LEU A 15 -5.47 1.48 -12.39
C LEU A 15 -6.74 2.33 -12.50
N GLU A 16 -7.16 2.66 -13.72
CA GLU A 16 -8.42 3.36 -13.99
C GLU A 16 -9.62 2.47 -13.70
N ASP A 17 -9.63 1.23 -14.16
CA ASP A 17 -10.69 0.24 -13.89
C ASP A 17 -10.88 -0.03 -12.39
N LEU A 18 -9.77 -0.06 -11.63
CA LEU A 18 -9.80 -0.19 -10.18
C LEU A 18 -10.26 1.09 -9.45
N GLY A 19 -10.36 2.21 -10.17
CA GLY A 19 -10.75 3.50 -9.61
C GLY A 19 -9.76 4.02 -8.56
N VAL A 20 -8.48 3.65 -8.66
CA VAL A 20 -7.46 3.88 -7.61
C VAL A 20 -7.31 5.37 -7.29
N ARG A 21 -7.51 6.24 -8.29
CA ARG A 21 -7.46 7.70 -8.14
C ARG A 21 -8.55 8.25 -7.20
N ASN A 22 -9.64 7.52 -7.00
CA ASN A 22 -10.74 7.88 -6.10
C ASN A 22 -10.57 7.34 -4.68
N TRP A 23 -9.59 6.46 -4.45
CA TRP A 23 -9.32 5.93 -3.12
C TRP A 23 -8.74 7.02 -2.21
N PRO A 24 -8.98 6.94 -0.89
CA PRO A 24 -8.39 7.87 0.06
C PRO A 24 -6.86 7.84 -0.04
N THR A 25 -6.27 9.01 0.17
CA THR A 25 -4.82 9.17 0.17
C THR A 25 -4.28 9.13 1.59
N TRP A 26 -3.13 8.52 1.74
CA TRP A 26 -2.34 8.55 2.97
C TRP A 26 -0.93 9.05 2.65
N SER A 27 -0.37 9.82 3.58
CA SER A 27 0.98 10.37 3.48
C SER A 27 1.75 10.17 4.77
N CYS A 28 3.04 9.92 4.65
CA CYS A 28 3.94 9.84 5.79
C CYS A 28 5.32 10.39 5.44
N GLU A 29 5.86 11.21 6.33
CA GLU A 29 7.21 11.72 6.27
C GLU A 29 8.24 10.61 6.55
N ALA A 30 9.53 10.92 6.40
CA ALA A 30 10.57 9.98 6.77
C ALA A 30 10.41 9.56 8.24
N SER A 31 10.24 8.26 8.49
CA SER A 31 9.85 7.71 9.79
C SER A 31 10.15 6.22 9.87
N ASP A 32 10.35 5.71 11.09
CA ASP A 32 10.67 4.32 11.37
C ASP A 32 9.80 3.83 12.55
N PHE A 33 8.85 2.93 12.27
CA PHE A 33 7.87 2.50 13.28
C PHE A 33 7.35 1.07 13.05
N PRO A 34 7.01 0.34 14.14
CA PRO A 34 6.30 -0.93 14.02
C PRO A 34 4.85 -0.70 13.58
N TRP A 35 4.32 -1.59 12.75
CA TRP A 35 2.94 -1.54 12.27
C TRP A 35 2.34 -2.94 12.15
N GLU A 36 1.01 -3.02 12.32
CA GLU A 36 0.21 -4.21 12.10
C GLU A 36 -0.99 -3.87 11.24
N TYR A 37 -1.18 -4.62 10.15
CA TYR A 37 -2.37 -4.49 9.30
C TYR A 37 -3.53 -5.24 9.95
N SER A 38 -4.57 -4.53 10.40
CA SER A 38 -5.76 -5.16 10.99
C SER A 38 -6.59 -5.93 9.98
N ASP A 39 -6.57 -5.48 8.72
CA ASP A 39 -7.30 -6.01 7.58
C ASP A 39 -6.39 -6.08 6.35
N GLN A 40 -6.88 -6.67 5.27
CA GLN A 40 -6.12 -6.67 4.02
C GLN A 40 -6.14 -5.26 3.45
N GLU A 41 -4.97 -4.69 3.21
CA GLU A 41 -4.85 -3.38 2.58
C GLU A 41 -4.30 -3.55 1.17
N THR A 42 -4.99 -2.96 0.21
CA THR A 42 -4.46 -2.77 -1.14
C THR A 42 -4.09 -1.30 -1.28
N CYS A 43 -2.87 -1.01 -1.70
CA CYS A 43 -2.45 0.35 -1.90
C CYS A 43 -1.66 0.53 -3.20
N PHE A 44 -1.79 1.71 -3.79
CA PHE A 44 -0.99 2.15 -4.90
C PHE A 44 -0.08 3.29 -4.44
N LEU A 45 1.22 3.01 -4.42
CA LEU A 45 2.23 4.02 -4.19
C LEU A 45 2.28 4.93 -5.40
N LEU A 46 2.34 6.25 -5.18
CA LEU A 46 2.42 7.24 -6.27
C LEU A 46 3.72 7.14 -7.09
N ASP A 47 4.68 6.31 -6.65
CA ASP A 47 5.87 5.90 -7.41
C ASP A 47 5.59 4.76 -8.43
N GLY A 48 4.33 4.29 -8.51
CA GLY A 48 3.84 3.34 -9.49
C GLY A 48 3.83 1.88 -9.05
N ASP A 49 3.96 1.59 -7.76
CA ASP A 49 3.87 0.23 -7.22
C ASP A 49 2.47 -0.06 -6.68
N PHE A 50 1.87 -1.14 -7.15
CA PHE A 50 0.64 -1.69 -6.60
C PHE A 50 0.98 -2.79 -5.59
N VAL A 51 0.59 -2.59 -4.33
CA VAL A 51 1.01 -3.43 -3.20
C VAL A 51 -0.20 -3.95 -2.45
N VAL A 52 -0.20 -5.24 -2.13
CA VAL A 52 -1.20 -5.88 -1.27
C VAL A 52 -0.54 -6.36 0.01
N PHE A 53 -1.01 -5.84 1.14
CA PHE A 53 -0.62 -6.23 2.48
C PHE A 53 -1.68 -7.17 3.07
N PRO A 54 -1.34 -8.42 3.44
CA PRO A 54 -2.30 -9.36 3.99
C PRO A 54 -2.69 -8.99 5.44
N LYS A 55 -3.92 -9.35 5.81
CA LYS A 55 -4.44 -9.19 7.18
C LYS A 55 -3.53 -9.82 8.24
N GLY A 56 -3.33 -9.09 9.32
CA GLY A 56 -2.48 -9.44 10.45
C GLY A 56 -0.98 -9.43 10.13
N LEU A 57 -0.54 -8.83 9.03
CA LEU A 57 0.88 -8.65 8.76
C LEU A 57 1.46 -7.68 9.79
N LYS A 58 2.47 -8.16 10.53
CA LYS A 58 3.29 -7.35 11.41
C LYS A 58 4.59 -7.03 10.68
N CYS A 59 4.89 -5.76 10.48
CA CYS A 59 6.11 -5.32 9.85
C CYS A 59 6.62 -4.04 10.48
N ARG A 60 7.88 -3.69 10.20
CA ARG A 60 8.43 -2.38 10.55
C ARG A 60 8.49 -1.54 9.29
N TRP A 61 7.80 -0.42 9.30
CA TRP A 61 7.90 0.55 8.24
C TRP A 61 9.16 1.38 8.44
N LYS A 62 9.99 1.45 7.40
CA LYS A 62 11.13 2.36 7.32
C LYS A 62 10.94 3.26 6.11
N VAL A 63 10.26 4.38 6.33
CA VAL A 63 10.00 5.41 5.32
C VAL A 63 11.25 6.29 5.23
N MET A 64 11.96 6.23 4.10
CA MET A 64 13.22 6.96 3.90
C MET A 64 13.02 8.37 3.36
N LYS A 65 11.94 8.59 2.61
CA LYS A 65 11.52 9.86 1.99
C LYS A 65 10.00 9.96 2.09
N PRO A 66 9.42 11.17 2.07
CA PRO A 66 7.97 11.34 2.13
C PRO A 66 7.27 10.45 1.11
N VAL A 67 6.40 9.58 1.60
CA VAL A 67 5.64 8.63 0.78
C VAL A 67 4.19 9.05 0.75
N ARG A 68 3.57 8.92 -0.43
CA ARG A 68 2.13 9.10 -0.62
C ARG A 68 1.57 7.88 -1.34
N LYS A 69 0.41 7.41 -0.88
CA LYS A 69 -0.27 6.24 -1.45
C LYS A 69 -1.78 6.43 -1.47
N HIS A 70 -2.42 5.86 -2.47
CA HIS A 70 -3.85 5.57 -2.44
C HIS A 70 -4.06 4.23 -1.75
N TYR A 71 -5.04 4.10 -0.85
CA TYR A 71 -5.27 2.85 -0.11
C TYR A 71 -6.75 2.46 -0.09
N ASN A 72 -7.00 1.16 -0.05
CA ASN A 72 -8.33 0.58 0.06
C ASN A 72 -8.28 -0.65 0.97
N PHE A 73 -9.24 -0.76 1.89
CA PHE A 73 -9.39 -1.89 2.79
C PHE A 73 -10.44 -2.85 2.22
N GLY A 74 -10.10 -4.14 2.20
CA GLY A 74 -10.99 -5.22 1.77
C GLY A 74 -11.40 -6.14 2.91
#